data_AF-A0A094M5V5-F1
#
_entry.id   AF-A0A094M5V5-F1
#
_cell.length_a   1.000
_cell.length_b   1.000
_cell.length_c   1.000
_cell.angle_alpha   90.00
_cell.angle_beta   90.00
_cell.angle_gamma   90.00
#
_symmetry.space_group_name_H-M   'P 1'
#
loop_
_entity.id
_entity.type
_entity.pdbx_description
1 polymer ?
#
loop_
_entity_poly.entity_id
_entity_poly.type
_entity_poly.pdbx_seq_one_letter_code
_entity_poly.pdbx_strand_id
1 'polypeptide(L)'
;MDEMLKRIFDELASLREHMATKDDIASIEQRMATKDDIAAMDKRIEHIEQTMATKDDIASIEQRMATKDDIAAMDKRIEHIEQTMATKDDIASIEQRMATKDDIADLPLIKQAVFEILEAVNEIPTIKQNLADMSQKLDDVIATQARHELAIQSLAVRSLVHENEIRALKAR
;
A
#
# COMPACT_ATOMS: atom_id res chain seq x y z
N MET A 1 81.52 92.02 -24.91
CA MET A 1 80.65 92.05 -23.71
C MET A 1 79.18 91.91 -24.11
N ASP A 2 78.69 92.66 -25.11
CA ASP A 2 77.28 92.60 -25.56
C ASP A 2 76.80 91.26 -26.12
N GLU A 3 77.60 90.55 -26.92
CA GLU A 3 77.17 89.23 -27.45
C GLU A 3 77.00 88.17 -26.36
N MET A 4 77.85 88.22 -25.34
CA MET A 4 77.77 87.30 -24.20
C MET A 4 76.52 87.58 -23.36
N LEU A 5 76.21 88.86 -23.12
CA LEU A 5 74.98 89.28 -22.45
C LEU A 5 73.74 88.87 -23.24
N LYS A 6 73.73 89.08 -24.56
CA LYS A 6 72.62 88.69 -25.43
C LYS A 6 72.36 87.18 -25.38
N ARG A 7 73.41 86.38 -25.46
CA ARG A 7 73.32 84.91 -25.35
C ARG A 7 72.79 84.46 -23.98
N ILE A 8 73.19 85.13 -22.91
CA ILE A 8 72.66 84.86 -21.56
C ILE A 8 71.17 85.20 -21.48
N PHE A 9 70.73 86.30 -22.07
CA PHE A 9 69.30 86.64 -22.12
C PHE A 9 68.47 85.65 -22.94
N ASP A 10 68.99 85.22 -24.09
CA ASP A 10 68.33 84.22 -24.93
C ASP A 10 68.23 82.86 -24.20
N GLU A 11 69.29 82.44 -23.48
CA GLU A 11 69.29 81.22 -22.67
C GLU A 11 68.32 81.31 -21.48
N LEU A 12 68.25 82.47 -20.79
CA LEU A 12 67.29 82.69 -19.70
C LEU A 12 65.84 82.70 -20.20
N ALA A 13 65.59 83.25 -21.39
CA ALA A 13 64.27 83.23 -22.03
C ALA A 13 63.85 81.79 -22.38
N SER A 14 64.77 81.00 -22.95
CA SER A 14 64.55 79.59 -23.25
C SER A 14 64.30 78.76 -21.98
N LEU A 15 65.06 79.00 -20.91
CA LEU A 15 64.86 78.35 -19.62
C LEU A 15 63.48 78.66 -19.04
N ARG A 16 63.02 79.91 -19.16
CA ARG A 16 61.70 80.35 -18.70
C ARG A 16 60.55 79.70 -19.48
N GLU A 17 60.75 79.44 -20.77
CA GLU A 17 59.75 78.81 -21.64
C GLU A 17 59.60 77.30 -21.36
N HIS A 18 60.68 76.63 -20.93
CA HIS A 18 60.71 75.17 -20.74
C HIS A 18 60.61 74.74 -19.27
N MET A 19 60.67 75.67 -18.32
CA MET A 19 60.50 75.35 -16.91
C MET A 19 59.02 75.21 -16.57
N ALA A 20 58.68 74.15 -15.83
CA ALA A 20 57.37 74.04 -15.21
C ALA A 20 57.20 75.14 -14.15
N THR A 21 56.04 75.80 -14.17
CA THR A 21 55.63 76.74 -13.13
C THR A 21 55.03 76.00 -11.94
N LYS A 22 54.84 76.72 -10.83
CA LYS A 22 54.15 76.16 -9.65
C LYS A 22 52.71 75.78 -9.97
N ASP A 23 52.05 76.52 -10.86
CA ASP A 23 50.68 76.24 -11.27
C ASP A 23 50.61 74.96 -12.12
N ASP A 24 51.63 74.70 -12.94
CA ASP A 24 51.77 73.43 -13.68
C ASP A 24 51.91 72.24 -12.72
N ILE A 25 52.76 72.37 -11.70
CA ILE A 25 52.96 71.32 -10.69
C ILE A 25 51.67 71.08 -9.88
N ALA A 26 50.98 72.14 -9.43
CA ALA A 26 49.73 72.00 -8.68
C ALA A 26 48.60 71.36 -9.52
N SER A 27 48.51 71.70 -10.81
CA SER A 27 47.57 71.08 -11.75
C SER A 27 47.88 69.59 -11.96
N ILE A 28 49.16 69.22 -12.02
CA ILE A 28 49.61 67.83 -12.11
C ILE A 28 49.27 67.08 -10.82
N GLU A 29 49.57 67.63 -9.65
CA GLU A 29 49.26 67.02 -8.34
C GLU A 29 47.76 66.78 -8.15
N GLN A 30 46.89 67.68 -8.62
CA GLN A 30 45.43 67.48 -8.55
C GLN A 30 44.90 66.38 -9.48
N ARG A 31 45.60 66.09 -10.58
CA ARG A 31 45.16 65.12 -11.60
C ARG A 31 45.77 63.75 -11.45
N MET A 32 46.91 63.65 -10.77
CA MET A 32 47.63 62.41 -10.60
C MET A 32 47.13 61.65 -9.37
N ALA A 33 46.98 60.34 -9.53
CA ALA A 33 46.85 59.46 -8.38
C ALA A 33 48.14 59.52 -7.54
N THR A 34 47.97 59.65 -6.25
CA THR A 34 49.05 59.60 -5.27
C THR A 34 49.44 58.15 -4.98
N LYS A 35 50.57 57.97 -4.29
CA LYS A 35 50.96 56.64 -3.78
C LYS A 35 49.93 56.09 -2.79
N ASP A 36 49.24 56.95 -2.05
CA ASP A 36 48.21 56.55 -1.09
C ASP A 36 46.96 56.04 -1.80
N ASP A 37 46.59 56.63 -2.94
CA ASP A 37 45.48 56.14 -3.78
C ASP A 37 45.75 54.73 -4.30
N ILE A 38 46.99 54.47 -4.76
CA ILE A 38 47.41 53.15 -5.23
C ILE A 38 47.41 52.15 -4.06
N ALA A 39 47.94 52.51 -2.90
CA ALA A 39 47.93 51.65 -1.72
C ALA A 39 46.51 51.34 -1.23
N ALA A 40 45.58 52.29 -1.33
CA ALA A 40 44.18 52.06 -1.03
C ALA A 40 43.51 51.13 -2.05
N MET A 41 43.89 51.23 -3.34
CA MET A 41 43.44 50.30 -4.37
C MET A 41 43.95 48.87 -4.14
N ASP A 42 45.22 48.70 -3.80
CA ASP A 42 45.81 47.38 -3.52
C ASP A 42 45.08 46.68 -2.36
N LYS A 43 44.82 47.40 -1.27
CA LYS A 43 44.02 46.87 -0.15
C LYS A 43 42.60 46.46 -0.56
N ARG A 44 41.97 47.22 -1.46
CA ARG A 44 40.63 46.90 -1.98
C ARG A 44 40.66 45.67 -2.88
N ILE A 45 41.68 45.53 -3.73
CA ILE A 45 41.88 44.37 -4.59
C ILE A 45 42.10 43.12 -3.73
N GLU A 46 42.99 43.19 -2.73
CA GLU A 46 43.24 42.09 -1.80
C GLU A 46 41.95 41.67 -1.07
N HIS A 47 41.13 42.63 -0.63
CA HIS A 47 39.86 42.32 0.00
C HIS A 47 38.86 41.63 -0.95
N ILE A 48 38.83 42.04 -2.22
CA ILE A 48 38.00 41.40 -3.25
C ILE A 48 38.48 39.97 -3.49
N GLU A 49 39.79 39.76 -3.64
CA GLU A 49 40.38 38.44 -3.85
C GLU A 49 40.09 37.47 -2.70
N GLN A 50 40.06 37.97 -1.46
CA GLN A 50 39.73 37.18 -0.27
C GLN A 50 38.24 36.84 -0.14
N THR A 51 37.34 37.59 -0.77
CA THR A 51 35.88 37.45 -0.57
C THR A 51 35.13 36.97 -1.81
N MET A 52 35.72 37.05 -2.98
CA MET A 52 35.13 36.54 -4.20
C MET A 52 35.09 35.02 -4.20
N ALA A 53 33.98 34.45 -4.65
CA ALA A 53 33.91 33.02 -4.93
C ALA A 53 34.79 32.69 -6.14
N THR A 54 35.61 31.66 -6.00
CA THR A 54 36.40 31.10 -7.10
C THR A 54 35.57 30.15 -7.94
N LYS A 55 36.09 29.75 -9.10
CA LYS A 55 35.45 28.71 -9.92
C LYS A 55 35.37 27.37 -9.20
N ASP A 56 36.37 27.07 -8.36
CA ASP A 56 36.43 25.83 -7.58
C ASP A 56 35.37 25.83 -6.48
N ASP A 57 35.11 26.98 -5.84
CA ASP A 57 34.02 27.14 -4.88
C ASP A 57 32.66 26.86 -5.54
N ILE A 58 32.43 27.42 -6.72
CA ILE A 58 31.18 27.22 -7.48
C ILE A 58 31.02 25.76 -7.88
N ALA A 59 32.06 25.12 -8.41
CA ALA A 59 32.01 23.71 -8.81
C ALA A 59 31.76 22.78 -7.61
N SER A 60 32.37 23.06 -6.45
CA SER A 60 32.14 22.34 -5.21
C SER A 60 30.70 22.49 -4.72
N ILE A 61 30.12 23.69 -4.82
CA ILE A 61 28.72 23.95 -4.50
C ILE A 61 27.79 23.17 -5.45
N GLU A 62 28.03 23.23 -6.76
CA GLU A 62 27.24 22.52 -7.77
C GLU A 62 27.24 20.99 -7.56
N GLN A 63 28.37 20.41 -7.15
CA GLN A 63 28.44 18.98 -6.84
C GLN A 63 27.70 18.57 -5.56
N ARG A 64 27.56 19.48 -4.60
CA ARG A 64 26.96 19.20 -3.29
C ARG A 64 25.48 19.54 -3.21
N MET A 65 25.01 20.44 -4.06
CA MET A 65 23.63 20.89 -4.06
C MET A 65 22.79 20.04 -5.01
N ALA A 66 21.58 19.71 -4.59
CA ALA A 66 20.57 19.19 -5.50
C ALA A 66 20.28 20.26 -6.56
N THR A 67 20.36 19.86 -7.82
CA THR A 67 19.99 20.69 -8.96
C THR A 67 18.47 20.69 -9.14
N LYS A 68 17.97 21.58 -10.00
CA LYS A 68 16.56 21.56 -10.39
C LYS A 68 16.14 20.24 -11.04
N ASP A 69 17.07 19.59 -11.75
CA ASP A 69 16.82 18.32 -12.43
C ASP A 69 16.67 17.17 -11.43
N ASP A 70 17.44 17.18 -10.34
CA ASP A 70 17.29 16.20 -9.25
C ASP A 70 15.91 16.28 -8.61
N ILE A 71 15.43 17.51 -8.36
CA ILE A 71 14.09 17.75 -7.80
C ILE A 71 13.01 17.28 -8.79
N ALA A 72 13.13 17.62 -10.07
CA ALA A 72 12.17 17.19 -11.08
C ALA A 72 12.15 15.66 -11.26
N ALA A 73 13.29 14.99 -11.11
CA ALA A 73 13.38 13.53 -11.11
C ALA A 73 12.71 12.93 -9.86
N MET A 74 12.84 13.56 -8.70
CA MET A 74 12.15 13.15 -7.48
C MET A 74 10.62 13.32 -7.61
N ASP A 75 10.14 14.44 -8.14
CA ASP A 75 8.70 14.68 -8.33
C ASP A 75 8.06 13.60 -9.22
N LYS A 76 8.70 13.25 -10.34
CA LYS A 76 8.24 12.14 -11.20
C LYS A 76 8.20 10.80 -10.49
N ARG A 77 9.17 10.53 -9.60
CA ARG A 77 9.19 9.30 -8.81
C ARG A 77 8.08 9.27 -7.77
N ILE A 78 7.81 10.41 -7.12
CA ILE A 78 6.72 10.56 -6.16
C ILE A 78 5.38 10.34 -6.87
N GLU A 79 5.16 10.99 -8.01
CA GLU A 79 3.95 10.81 -8.81
C GLU A 79 3.74 9.34 -9.21
N HIS A 80 4.80 8.64 -9.63
CA HIS A 80 4.71 7.22 -9.96
C HIS A 80 4.36 6.35 -8.74
N ILE A 81 4.91 6.66 -7.56
CA ILE A 81 4.57 5.96 -6.31
C ILE A 81 3.10 6.20 -5.97
N GLU A 82 2.62 7.45 -6.04
CA GLU A 82 1.23 7.80 -5.76
C GLU A 82 0.25 7.09 -6.70
N GLN A 83 0.61 6.90 -7.96
CA GLN A 83 -0.22 6.16 -8.92
C GLN A 83 -0.24 4.65 -8.71
N THR A 84 0.77 4.07 -8.05
CA THR A 84 0.93 2.61 -7.91
C THR A 84 0.65 2.10 -6.52
N MET A 85 0.70 2.96 -5.51
CA MET A 85 0.39 2.59 -4.14
C MET A 85 -1.11 2.37 -3.97
N ALA A 86 -1.47 1.35 -3.20
CA ALA A 86 -2.85 1.21 -2.74
C ALA A 86 -3.17 2.35 -1.75
N THR A 87 -4.27 3.03 -2.00
CA THR A 87 -4.80 4.04 -1.09
C THR A 87 -5.59 3.39 0.05
N LYS A 88 -5.94 4.18 1.06
CA LYS A 88 -6.82 3.72 2.14
C LYS A 88 -8.20 3.29 1.61
N ASP A 89 -8.69 3.97 0.58
CA ASP A 89 -9.98 3.66 -0.03
C ASP A 89 -9.92 2.33 -0.81
N ASP A 90 -8.80 2.05 -1.49
CA ASP A 90 -8.57 0.76 -2.14
C ASP A 90 -8.59 -0.38 -1.12
N ILE A 91 -7.89 -0.21 0.01
CA ILE A 91 -7.84 -1.22 1.08
C ILE A 91 -9.23 -1.41 1.69
N ALA A 92 -9.96 -0.33 1.99
CA ALA A 92 -11.31 -0.42 2.53
C ALA A 92 -12.28 -1.13 1.57
N SER A 93 -12.17 -0.87 0.27
CA SER A 93 -12.96 -1.55 -0.77
C SER A 93 -12.63 -3.05 -0.85
N ILE A 94 -11.33 -3.40 -0.73
CA ILE A 94 -10.90 -4.80 -0.68
C ILE A 94 -11.44 -5.49 0.57
N GLU A 95 -11.32 -4.87 1.75
CA GLU A 95 -11.83 -5.41 3.02
C GLU A 95 -13.35 -5.65 3.00
N GLN A 96 -14.12 -4.77 2.35
CA GLN A 96 -15.57 -4.96 2.22
C GLN A 96 -15.97 -6.10 1.27
N ARG A 97 -15.12 -6.43 0.29
CA ARG A 97 -15.44 -7.40 -0.77
C ARG A 97 -14.84 -8.78 -0.53
N MET A 98 -13.75 -8.86 0.23
CA MET A 98 -13.00 -10.08 0.40
C MET A 98 -13.48 -10.82 1.64
N ALA A 99 -13.67 -12.14 1.51
CA ALA A 99 -13.88 -12.98 2.68
C ALA A 99 -12.64 -12.90 3.59
N THR A 100 -12.88 -12.59 4.85
CA THR A 100 -11.88 -12.54 5.90
C THR A 100 -11.60 -13.94 6.43
N LYS A 101 -10.57 -14.05 7.28
CA LYS A 101 -10.30 -15.30 8.00
C LYS A 101 -11.45 -15.70 8.93
N ASP A 102 -12.19 -14.72 9.45
CA ASP A 102 -13.31 -14.96 10.34
C ASP A 102 -14.51 -15.52 9.55
N ASP A 103 -14.74 -15.03 8.33
CA ASP A 103 -15.82 -15.54 7.45
C ASP A 103 -15.67 -17.02 7.10
N ILE A 104 -14.44 -17.54 7.12
CA ILE A 104 -14.15 -18.94 6.79
C ILE A 104 -13.83 -19.82 8.01
N ALA A 105 -13.89 -19.26 9.22
CA ALA A 105 -13.53 -19.96 10.45
C ALA A 105 -14.43 -21.19 10.70
N ASP A 106 -15.69 -21.11 10.30
CA ASP A 106 -16.68 -22.17 10.52
C ASP A 106 -16.72 -23.23 9.40
N LEU A 107 -16.00 -23.04 8.28
CA LEU A 107 -15.99 -24.01 7.17
C LEU A 107 -15.61 -25.44 7.58
N PRO A 108 -14.64 -25.68 8.50
CA PRO A 108 -14.35 -27.02 8.98
C PRO A 108 -15.52 -27.66 9.73
N LEU A 109 -16.25 -26.89 10.53
CA LEU A 109 -17.43 -27.36 11.27
C LEU A 109 -18.57 -27.68 10.31
N ILE A 110 -18.81 -26.80 9.33
CA ILE A 110 -19.81 -27.03 8.27
C ILE A 110 -19.46 -28.30 7.49
N LYS A 111 -18.19 -28.49 7.12
CA LYS A 111 -17.72 -29.68 6.42
C LYS A 111 -17.97 -30.95 7.23
N GLN A 112 -17.71 -30.92 8.54
CA GLN A 112 -17.98 -32.03 9.44
C GLN A 112 -19.48 -32.36 9.51
N ALA A 113 -20.32 -31.34 9.71
CA ALA A 113 -21.77 -31.52 9.76
C ALA A 113 -22.33 -32.09 8.44
N VAL A 114 -21.82 -31.62 7.29
CA VAL A 114 -22.20 -32.15 5.97
C VAL A 114 -21.81 -33.63 5.83
N PHE A 115 -20.66 -34.03 6.37
CA PHE A 115 -20.21 -35.43 6.33
C PHE A 115 -21.12 -36.34 7.18
N GLU A 116 -21.47 -35.92 8.40
CA GLU A 116 -22.38 -36.65 9.29
C GLU A 116 -23.79 -36.79 8.68
N ILE A 117 -24.31 -35.73 8.06
CA ILE A 117 -25.59 -35.78 7.33
C ILE A 117 -25.50 -36.77 6.16
N LEU A 118 -24.38 -36.78 5.43
CA LEU A 118 -24.20 -37.70 4.30
C LEU A 118 -24.19 -39.16 4.76
N GLU A 119 -23.54 -39.48 5.88
CA GLU A 119 -23.58 -40.82 6.48
C GLU A 119 -25.01 -41.22 6.84
N ALA A 120 -25.74 -40.36 7.55
CA ALA A 120 -27.14 -40.64 7.91
C ALA A 120 -28.04 -40.83 6.67
N VAL A 121 -27.84 -40.04 5.61
CA VAL A 121 -28.57 -40.18 4.34
C VAL A 121 -28.26 -41.52 3.67
N ASN A 122 -27.01 -41.98 3.74
CA ASN A 122 -26.60 -43.26 3.16
C ASN A 122 -27.22 -44.47 3.89
N GLU A 123 -27.67 -44.33 5.14
CA GLU A 123 -28.35 -45.39 5.90
C GLU A 123 -29.85 -45.52 5.57
N ILE A 124 -30.47 -44.47 5.03
CA ILE A 124 -31.92 -44.42 4.73
C ILE A 124 -32.41 -45.60 3.87
N PRO A 125 -31.71 -46.03 2.79
CA PRO A 125 -32.15 -47.16 1.98
C PRO A 125 -32.28 -48.46 2.76
N THR A 126 -31.30 -48.76 3.64
CA THR A 126 -31.32 -49.96 4.47
C THR A 126 -32.43 -49.88 5.52
N ILE A 127 -32.62 -48.73 6.15
CA ILE A 127 -33.74 -48.51 7.09
C ILE A 127 -35.08 -48.69 6.39
N LYS A 128 -35.23 -48.13 5.18
CA LYS A 128 -36.44 -48.26 4.35
C LYS A 128 -36.73 -49.72 3.99
N GLN A 129 -35.70 -50.49 3.62
CA GLN A 129 -35.84 -51.92 3.34
C GLN A 129 -36.29 -52.69 4.58
N ASN A 130 -35.63 -52.46 5.72
CA ASN A 130 -36.01 -53.11 6.98
C ASN A 130 -37.45 -52.78 7.40
N LEU A 131 -37.90 -51.54 7.18
CA LEU A 131 -39.27 -51.12 7.45
C LEU A 131 -40.28 -51.83 6.53
N ALA A 132 -39.95 -51.98 5.23
CA ALA A 132 -40.78 -52.73 4.29
C ALA A 132 -40.90 -54.20 4.70
N ASP A 133 -39.78 -54.85 5.07
CA ASP A 133 -39.76 -56.24 5.53
C ASP A 133 -40.57 -56.43 6.82
N MET A 134 -40.47 -55.49 7.76
CA MET A 134 -41.29 -55.50 8.98
C MET A 134 -42.77 -55.31 8.69
N SER A 135 -43.14 -54.41 7.77
CA SER A 135 -44.53 -54.22 7.35
C SER A 135 -45.11 -55.51 6.76
N GLN A 136 -44.34 -56.19 5.89
CA GLN A 136 -44.77 -57.45 5.31
C GLN A 136 -44.98 -58.54 6.37
N LYS A 137 -44.06 -58.66 7.34
CA LYS A 137 -44.21 -59.61 8.45
C LYS A 137 -45.44 -59.29 9.32
N LEU A 138 -45.75 -58.02 9.53
CA LEU A 138 -46.94 -57.60 10.27
C LEU A 138 -48.22 -58.01 9.54
N ASP A 139 -48.27 -57.82 8.22
CA ASP A 139 -49.40 -58.27 7.40
C ASP A 139 -49.60 -59.80 7.48
N ASP A 140 -48.51 -60.57 7.47
CA ASP A 140 -48.56 -62.03 7.66
C ASP A 140 -49.10 -62.42 9.05
N VAL A 141 -48.70 -61.70 10.11
CA VAL A 141 -49.21 -61.92 11.47
C VAL A 141 -50.71 -61.58 11.55
N ILE A 142 -51.15 -60.48 10.94
CA ILE A 142 -52.57 -60.12 10.88
C ILE A 142 -53.37 -61.20 10.15
N ALA A 143 -52.86 -61.69 9.02
CA ALA A 143 -53.53 -62.75 8.25
C ALA A 143 -53.64 -64.07 9.05
N THR A 144 -52.58 -64.45 9.78
CA THR A 144 -52.60 -65.65 10.63
C THR A 144 -53.51 -65.49 11.84
N GLN A 145 -53.52 -64.33 12.49
CA GLN A 145 -54.44 -63.98 13.58
C GLN A 145 -55.91 -64.12 13.13
N ALA A 146 -56.26 -63.58 11.96
CA ALA A 146 -57.62 -63.70 11.41
C ALA A 146 -58.03 -65.16 11.16
N ARG A 147 -57.11 -66.00 10.67
CA ARG A 147 -57.36 -67.45 10.51
C ARG A 147 -57.56 -68.15 11.86
N HIS A 148 -56.75 -67.83 12.87
CA HIS A 148 -56.91 -68.38 14.21
C HIS A 148 -58.26 -68.00 14.81
N GLU A 149 -58.72 -66.77 14.63
CA GLU A 149 -60.01 -66.30 15.13
C GLU A 149 -61.19 -67.06 14.50
N LEU A 150 -61.16 -67.28 13.17
CA LEU A 150 -62.15 -68.13 12.48
C LEU A 150 -62.13 -69.58 12.98
N ALA A 151 -60.93 -70.14 13.20
CA ALA A 151 -60.78 -71.50 13.71
C ALA A 151 -61.38 -71.64 15.12
N ILE A 152 -61.12 -70.67 16.01
CA ILE A 152 -61.68 -70.61 17.36
C ILE A 152 -63.21 -70.49 17.31
N GLN A 153 -63.76 -69.60 16.49
CA GLN A 153 -65.20 -69.46 16.30
C GLN A 153 -65.85 -70.78 15.84
N SER A 154 -65.24 -71.46 14.87
CA SER A 154 -65.71 -72.77 14.38
C SER A 154 -65.66 -73.87 15.45
N LEU A 155 -64.60 -73.91 16.26
CA LEU A 155 -64.48 -74.85 17.38
C LEU A 155 -65.51 -74.58 18.47
N ALA A 156 -65.76 -73.30 18.81
CA ALA A 156 -66.79 -72.90 19.76
C ALA A 156 -68.18 -73.36 19.32
N VAL A 157 -68.54 -73.16 18.04
CA VAL A 157 -69.82 -73.65 17.48
C VAL A 157 -69.92 -75.18 17.57
N ARG A 158 -68.89 -75.92 17.17
CA ARG A 158 -68.89 -77.39 17.27
C ARG A 158 -69.01 -77.88 18.71
N SER A 159 -68.33 -77.23 19.66
CA SER A 159 -68.43 -77.56 21.07
C SER A 159 -69.84 -77.37 21.61
N LEU A 160 -70.53 -76.28 21.23
CA LEU A 160 -71.93 -76.05 21.60
C LEU A 160 -72.87 -77.11 21.03
N VAL A 161 -72.65 -77.53 19.78
CA VAL A 161 -73.43 -78.61 19.15
C VAL A 161 -73.24 -79.91 19.93
N HIS A 162 -71.99 -80.32 20.16
CA HIS A 162 -71.70 -81.54 20.93
C HIS A 162 -72.27 -81.49 22.36
N GLU A 163 -72.20 -80.34 23.03
CA GLU A 163 -72.78 -80.19 24.38
C GLU A 163 -74.30 -80.39 24.37
N ASN A 164 -74.99 -79.83 23.38
CA ASN A 164 -76.44 -80.01 23.20
C ASN A 164 -76.81 -81.46 22.86
N GLU A 165 -76.04 -82.13 21.99
CA GLU A 165 -76.23 -83.56 21.66
C GLU A 165 -76.06 -84.45 22.90
N ILE A 166 -75.02 -84.22 23.71
CA ILE A 166 -74.80 -84.94 24.97
C ILE A 166 -75.97 -84.69 25.95
N ARG A 167 -76.45 -83.44 26.04
CA ARG A 167 -77.60 -83.09 26.91
C ARG A 167 -78.88 -83.81 26.47
N ALA A 168 -79.13 -83.91 25.16
CA ALA A 168 -80.28 -84.62 24.61
C ALA A 168 -80.23 -86.14 24.88
N LEU A 169 -79.03 -86.75 24.82
CA LEU A 169 -78.84 -88.16 25.15
C LEU A 169 -79.07 -88.47 26.62
N LYS A 170 -78.73 -87.54 27.54
CA LYS A 170 -78.93 -87.70 29.00
C LYS A 170 -80.38 -87.51 29.47
N ALA A 171 -81.26 -86.94 28.65
CA ALA A 171 -82.66 -86.65 29.01
C ALA A 171 -83.66 -87.73 28.57
N ARG A 172 -83.18 -88.82 27.95
CA ARG A 172 -83.93 -90.04 27.65
C ARG A 172 -83.66 -91.10 28.71
#